data_AF-A0A812ZPG3-F1
#
_entry.id   AF-A0A812ZPG3-F1
#
_cell.length_a   1.000
_cell.length_b   1.000
_cell.length_c   1.000
_cell.angle_alpha   90.00
_cell.angle_beta   90.00
_cell.angle_gamma   90.00
#
_symmetry.space_group_name_H-M   'P 1'
#
loop_
_entity.id
_entity.type
_entity.pdbx_description
1 polymer ?
#
loop_
_entity_poly.entity_id
_entity_poly.type
_entity_poly.pdbx_seq_one_letter_code
_entity_poly.pdbx_strand_id
1 'polypeptide(L)'
;MLEMAYARRKSGKLTGWWKGLVMGLILECCVGISRAGLACAAAGMRGTLSANPGDTLQHVQRRSPDLPKYLTLSAHPSNTLQEIQKKNKDIGKLLKKTPWPKLERFSANGRTYSLPLRAGSRQPSDSPAKARLACLAGFFDGNGCVSYATNLTGAMLTVCQSWDQAEVLMILRETLGGSITRRHRGVGLTKPELQWRVCGGSARRAAQLLAPHSIAKQKQLLMAVQWPETKSAREQSRDELRALKKYDSATAGRCSWDYCAGFFDAEGHIEQPGAVACLRLRIVQKHPQVLNCLRSFLSRSLGIDATLGKPRASKYEMRISGLSHCKRMLQHMLATGLVCKAKQAEIAMGLTKQNAAQVNARLACLNGNRQFGMSRDAAGRERARRINVAQKQAASLKRRRRLKDAEDKLHEVARLKSMDRLLNARRKNQQLIEYIRKLQSLLDSSWNGSLAPGM
;
A
#
# COMPACT_ATOMS: atom_id res chain seq x y z
N MET A 1 -27.18 -28.35 -16.88
CA MET A 1 -26.50 -29.10 -15.79
C MET A 1 -25.41 -30.02 -16.35
N LEU A 2 -24.44 -29.49 -17.11
CA LEU A 2 -23.38 -30.32 -17.72
C LEU A 2 -22.03 -29.58 -17.90
N GLU A 3 -21.78 -28.51 -17.16
CA GLU A 3 -20.49 -27.79 -17.17
C GLU A 3 -19.70 -27.85 -15.85
N MET A 4 -20.19 -28.55 -14.81
CA MET A 4 -19.49 -28.63 -13.51
C MET A 4 -18.52 -29.82 -13.35
N ALA A 5 -18.40 -30.71 -14.34
CA ALA A 5 -17.61 -31.95 -14.19
C ALA A 5 -16.13 -31.84 -14.64
N TYR A 6 -15.72 -30.76 -15.33
CA TYR A 6 -14.38 -30.67 -15.91
C TYR A 6 -13.28 -30.16 -14.95
N ALA A 7 -13.65 -29.63 -13.77
CA ALA A 7 -12.70 -28.93 -12.89
C ALA A 7 -11.96 -29.81 -11.85
N ARG A 8 -12.13 -31.14 -11.83
CA ARG A 8 -11.56 -32.01 -10.78
C ARG A 8 -10.27 -32.78 -11.13
N ARG A 9 -9.70 -32.65 -12.34
CA ARG A 9 -8.44 -33.32 -12.72
C ARG A 9 -7.35 -32.33 -13.13
N LYS A 10 -6.72 -31.65 -12.17
CA LYS A 10 -5.32 -31.17 -12.26
C LYS A 10 -4.88 -30.48 -10.96
N SER A 11 -4.58 -31.27 -9.94
CA SER A 11 -3.75 -30.84 -8.80
C SER A 11 -2.52 -31.74 -8.70
N GLY A 12 -1.62 -31.56 -9.68
CA GLY A 12 -0.27 -32.12 -9.66
C GLY A 12 0.68 -31.24 -8.86
N LYS A 13 1.50 -31.89 -8.05
CA LYS A 13 2.48 -31.36 -7.07
C LYS A 13 3.36 -30.22 -7.63
N LEU A 14 3.46 -29.12 -6.88
CA LEU A 14 4.53 -28.12 -7.01
C LEU A 14 5.15 -27.85 -5.63
N THR A 15 6.40 -28.27 -5.48
CA THR A 15 7.31 -28.02 -4.37
C THR A 15 8.04 -26.68 -4.58
N GLY A 16 8.44 -25.98 -3.50
CA GLY A 16 9.45 -24.92 -3.56
C GLY A 16 9.07 -23.50 -3.08
N TRP A 17 9.43 -23.22 -1.82
CA TRP A 17 9.99 -21.96 -1.26
C TRP A 17 9.30 -20.57 -1.37
N TRP A 18 8.15 -20.40 -2.02
CA TRP A 18 7.50 -19.07 -2.13
C TRP A 18 6.17 -18.88 -1.37
N LYS A 19 5.83 -19.75 -0.40
CA LYS A 19 4.55 -19.66 0.34
C LYS A 19 4.44 -18.54 1.38
N GLY A 20 5.52 -17.87 1.75
CA GLY A 20 5.56 -16.97 2.92
C GLY A 20 5.08 -15.52 2.74
N LEU A 21 4.78 -15.05 1.51
CA LEU A 21 4.50 -13.61 1.30
C LEU A 21 3.21 -13.29 0.52
N VAL A 22 2.49 -14.30 0.01
CA VAL A 22 1.31 -14.09 -0.84
C VAL A 22 0.00 -14.52 -0.17
N MET A 23 0.03 -15.34 0.88
CA MET A 23 -1.18 -15.78 1.59
C MET A 23 -1.69 -14.81 2.66
N GLY A 24 -0.88 -13.82 3.08
CA GLY A 24 -1.26 -12.84 4.12
C GLY A 24 -2.21 -11.71 3.67
N LEU A 25 -2.64 -11.68 2.40
CA LEU A 25 -3.46 -10.58 1.86
C LEU A 25 -4.81 -11.04 1.27
N ILE A 26 -5.12 -12.35 1.34
CA ILE A 26 -6.37 -12.90 0.78
C ILE A 26 -7.22 -13.64 1.84
N LEU A 27 -6.72 -13.90 3.06
CA LEU A 27 -7.51 -14.59 4.10
C LEU A 27 -7.86 -13.79 5.37
N GLU A 28 -7.33 -12.58 5.60
CA GLU A 28 -7.61 -11.82 6.85
C GLU A 28 -8.77 -10.81 6.78
N CYS A 29 -9.61 -10.84 5.74
CA CYS A 29 -10.82 -9.99 5.69
C CYS A 29 -12.12 -10.70 6.12
N CYS A 30 -12.05 -11.92 6.64
CA CYS A 30 -13.21 -12.61 7.19
C CYS A 30 -12.84 -13.19 8.58
N VAL A 31 -13.63 -12.82 9.59
CA VAL A 31 -13.61 -13.30 10.98
C VAL A 31 -12.53 -12.69 11.88
N GLY A 32 -12.73 -11.42 12.24
CA GLY A 32 -12.23 -10.85 13.50
C GLY A 32 -13.39 -10.71 14.47
N ILE A 33 -13.71 -11.78 15.20
CA ILE A 33 -14.64 -11.73 16.34
C ILE A 33 -13.84 -11.16 17.51
N SER A 34 -14.19 -9.96 17.97
CA SER A 34 -13.85 -9.51 19.31
C SER A 34 -15.14 -9.60 20.14
N ARG A 35 -15.19 -10.61 21.00
CA ARG A 35 -16.11 -10.66 22.13
C ARG A 35 -15.55 -9.73 23.21
N ALA A 36 -16.24 -8.62 23.45
CA ALA A 36 -16.24 -7.94 24.74
C ALA A 36 -17.68 -7.51 24.99
N GLY A 37 -18.26 -8.07 26.06
CA GLY A 37 -19.65 -7.89 26.44
C GLY A 37 -19.95 -6.54 27.09
N LEU A 38 -21.25 -6.34 27.28
CA LEU A 38 -21.98 -5.34 28.06
C LEU A 38 -21.30 -5.04 29.42
N ALA A 39 -21.54 -3.92 30.13
CA ALA A 39 -22.66 -3.01 30.22
C ALA A 39 -22.16 -1.64 30.76
N CYS A 40 -23.00 -0.59 30.72
CA CYS A 40 -23.10 0.32 31.87
C CYS A 40 -24.43 1.08 31.81
N ALA A 41 -25.29 0.76 32.77
CA ALA A 41 -26.38 1.58 33.24
C ALA A 41 -25.85 2.72 34.12
N ALA A 42 -26.71 3.72 34.31
CA ALA A 42 -26.50 4.91 35.10
C ALA A 42 -26.37 4.63 36.61
N ALA A 43 -25.48 5.37 37.28
CA ALA A 43 -25.64 5.83 38.66
C ALA A 43 -24.62 6.94 38.93
N GLY A 44 -25.07 8.03 39.55
CA GLY A 44 -24.23 9.15 39.94
C GLY A 44 -23.45 8.89 41.23
N MET A 45 -22.33 9.59 41.38
CA MET A 45 -21.80 9.99 42.69
C MET A 45 -20.98 11.27 42.53
N ARG A 46 -21.28 12.25 43.39
CA ARG A 46 -20.39 13.38 43.69
C ARG A 46 -19.20 12.83 44.48
N GLY A 47 -18.00 13.19 44.06
CA GLY A 47 -16.77 12.93 44.80
C GLY A 47 -15.76 14.03 44.49
N THR A 48 -15.57 14.93 45.45
CA THR A 48 -14.52 15.94 45.50
C THR A 48 -13.15 15.27 45.52
N LEU A 49 -12.28 15.58 44.54
CA LEU A 49 -10.89 15.15 44.53
C LEU A 49 -9.98 16.29 44.97
N SER A 50 -9.42 16.12 46.17
CA SER A 50 -8.23 16.80 46.67
C SER A 50 -7.00 16.26 45.93
N ALA A 51 -6.15 17.15 45.44
CA ALA A 51 -4.90 16.80 44.78
C ALA A 51 -3.78 16.68 45.82
N ASN A 52 -3.25 15.47 46.03
CA ASN A 52 -2.02 15.24 46.78
C ASN A 52 -0.80 15.33 45.84
N PRO A 53 0.14 16.28 46.07
CA PRO A 53 1.41 16.34 45.37
C PRO A 53 2.43 15.48 46.14
N GLY A 54 2.41 14.16 45.92
CA GLY A 54 3.27 13.25 46.70
C GLY A 54 3.92 12.09 45.94
N ASP A 55 3.44 11.72 44.75
CA ASP A 55 3.89 10.52 44.04
C ASP A 55 4.34 10.84 42.61
N THR A 56 5.59 11.29 42.40
CA THR A 56 6.07 11.52 41.01
C THR A 56 7.54 11.27 40.74
N LEU A 57 8.28 10.50 41.56
CA LEU A 57 9.69 10.23 41.27
C LEU A 57 10.16 8.76 41.39
N GLN A 58 9.47 7.87 42.09
CA GLN A 58 9.91 6.46 42.20
C GLN A 58 9.33 5.50 41.14
N HIS A 59 8.32 5.90 40.35
CA HIS A 59 7.70 5.00 39.36
C HIS A 59 8.32 5.05 37.96
N VAL A 60 9.27 5.94 37.70
CA VAL A 60 9.92 6.10 36.38
C VAL A 60 11.23 5.31 36.26
N GLN A 61 11.87 4.93 37.38
CA GLN A 61 13.19 4.27 37.37
C GLN A 61 13.20 2.75 37.16
N ARG A 62 12.05 2.07 37.01
CA ARG A 62 11.98 0.62 36.72
C ARG A 62 11.77 0.26 35.23
N ARG A 63 11.87 1.22 34.30
CA ARG A 63 11.74 0.94 32.86
C ARG A 63 13.12 0.92 32.19
N SER A 64 13.60 -0.30 31.92
CA SER A 64 14.71 -0.68 31.02
C SER A 64 16.14 -0.70 31.56
N PRO A 65 16.51 -1.69 32.40
CA PRO A 65 17.89 -2.12 32.55
C PRO A 65 18.39 -3.02 31.39
N ASP A 66 17.51 -3.39 30.45
CA ASP A 66 17.91 -4.13 29.25
C ASP A 66 18.58 -3.17 28.26
N LEU A 67 19.93 -3.15 28.27
CA LEU A 67 20.73 -2.58 27.20
C LEU A 67 20.11 -3.01 25.85
N PRO A 68 19.82 -2.08 24.93
CA PRO A 68 18.88 -2.38 23.88
C PRO A 68 19.34 -3.59 23.05
N LYS A 69 18.62 -4.72 23.14
CA LYS A 69 18.99 -6.03 22.55
C LYS A 69 19.37 -5.99 21.06
N TYR A 70 19.08 -4.91 20.35
CA TYR A 70 19.47 -4.71 18.96
C TYR A 70 20.91 -4.21 18.77
N LEU A 71 21.58 -3.66 19.80
CA LEU A 71 22.97 -3.19 19.70
C LEU A 71 23.93 -4.35 19.41
N THR A 72 23.70 -5.50 20.03
CA THR A 72 24.46 -6.74 19.75
C THR A 72 24.18 -7.32 18.35
N LEU A 73 23.07 -6.90 17.72
CA LEU A 73 22.68 -7.30 16.37
C LEU A 73 23.29 -6.41 15.27
N SER A 74 24.08 -5.39 15.64
CA SER A 74 24.85 -4.58 14.69
C SER A 74 25.91 -5.40 13.98
N ALA A 75 26.01 -5.23 12.66
CA ALA A 75 27.04 -5.86 11.85
C ALA A 75 28.41 -5.20 12.11
N HIS A 76 29.37 -5.99 12.58
CA HIS A 76 30.76 -5.59 12.74
C HIS A 76 31.54 -5.82 11.43
N PRO A 77 32.60 -5.03 11.11
CA PRO A 77 33.43 -5.26 9.94
C PRO A 77 34.06 -6.65 9.84
N SER A 78 34.27 -7.33 10.98
CA SER A 78 34.78 -8.71 11.03
C SER A 78 33.70 -9.77 10.79
N ASN A 79 32.41 -9.40 10.79
CA ASN A 79 31.36 -10.41 10.62
C ASN A 79 31.31 -10.97 9.21
N THR A 80 31.12 -12.29 9.15
CA THR A 80 30.93 -13.03 7.90
C THR A 80 29.56 -12.72 7.28
N LEU A 81 29.39 -13.01 5.99
CA LEU A 81 28.10 -12.83 5.31
C LEU A 81 26.96 -13.59 6.03
N GLN A 82 27.22 -14.82 6.48
CA GLN A 82 26.23 -15.66 7.14
C GLN A 82 25.80 -15.08 8.49
N GLU A 83 26.75 -14.57 9.29
CA GLU A 83 26.47 -13.89 10.56
C GLU A 83 25.60 -12.65 10.35
N ILE A 84 25.93 -11.82 9.35
CA ILE A 84 25.16 -10.60 9.06
C ILE A 84 23.74 -10.98 8.59
N GLN A 85 23.60 -12.02 7.78
CA GLN A 85 22.29 -12.52 7.37
C GLN A 85 21.47 -13.06 8.55
N LYS A 86 22.10 -13.77 9.49
CA LYS A 86 21.47 -14.22 10.74
C LYS A 86 21.02 -13.02 11.58
N LYS A 87 21.89 -12.05 11.82
CA LYS A 87 21.56 -10.78 12.51
C LYS A 87 20.40 -10.06 11.84
N ASN A 88 20.39 -9.94 10.50
CA ASN A 88 19.28 -9.33 9.74
C ASN A 88 17.95 -10.08 9.93
N LYS A 89 18.00 -11.41 9.96
CA LYS A 89 16.81 -12.24 10.21
C LYS A 89 16.28 -12.00 11.62
N ASP A 90 17.16 -11.93 12.61
CA ASP A 90 16.78 -11.73 14.01
C ASP A 90 16.25 -10.31 14.27
N ILE A 91 16.87 -9.28 13.69
CA ILE A 91 16.30 -7.92 13.67
C ILE A 91 14.93 -7.90 12.99
N GLY A 92 14.77 -8.62 11.88
CA GLY A 92 13.49 -8.74 11.19
C GLY A 92 12.41 -9.41 12.05
N LYS A 93 12.75 -10.42 12.85
CA LYS A 93 11.83 -11.03 13.82
C LYS A 93 11.46 -10.04 14.94
N LEU A 94 12.43 -9.28 15.43
CA LEU A 94 12.21 -8.24 16.44
C LEU A 94 11.24 -7.18 15.91
N LEU A 95 11.53 -6.61 14.73
CA LEU A 95 10.66 -5.63 14.06
C LEU A 95 9.22 -6.12 13.89
N LYS A 96 9.03 -7.38 13.47
CA LYS A 96 7.68 -7.96 13.32
C LYS A 96 6.88 -8.04 14.62
N LYS A 97 7.51 -7.85 15.77
CA LYS A 97 6.86 -7.82 17.10
C LYS A 97 6.82 -6.41 17.69
N THR A 98 7.63 -5.47 17.17
CA THR A 98 7.67 -4.10 17.66
C THR A 98 6.40 -3.35 17.25
N PRO A 99 5.52 -2.97 18.20
CA PRO A 99 4.32 -2.22 17.87
C PRO A 99 4.70 -0.80 17.44
N TRP A 100 3.90 -0.21 16.57
CA TRP A 100 3.92 1.24 16.42
C TRP A 100 3.26 1.90 17.63
N PRO A 101 3.65 3.14 17.97
CA PRO A 101 2.95 3.93 18.97
C PRO A 101 1.47 4.06 18.63
N LYS A 102 0.67 4.24 19.67
CA LYS A 102 -0.77 4.38 19.54
C LYS A 102 -1.07 5.64 18.71
N LEU A 103 -1.55 5.46 17.48
CA LEU A 103 -2.01 6.58 16.66
C LEU A 103 -3.29 7.16 17.27
N GLU A 104 -3.19 8.37 17.83
CA GLU A 104 -4.30 9.13 18.43
C GLU A 104 -4.69 10.35 17.60
N ARG A 105 -3.77 10.86 16.80
CA ARG A 105 -3.97 12.01 15.91
C ARG A 105 -3.36 11.70 14.54
N PHE A 106 -3.89 12.36 13.50
CA PHE A 106 -3.30 12.33 12.16
C PHE A 106 -3.36 13.73 11.55
N SER A 107 -2.53 13.98 10.53
CA SER A 107 -2.49 15.25 9.83
C SER A 107 -2.94 15.09 8.39
N ALA A 108 -3.71 16.05 7.90
CA ALA A 108 -4.16 16.13 6.51
C ALA A 108 -4.44 17.60 6.15
N ASN A 109 -4.02 18.04 4.96
CA ASN A 109 -4.21 19.41 4.48
C ASN A 109 -3.72 20.48 5.49
N GLY A 110 -2.56 20.25 6.11
CA GLY A 110 -1.97 21.17 7.10
C GLY A 110 -2.69 21.26 8.45
N ARG A 111 -3.70 20.40 8.71
CA ARG A 111 -4.45 20.37 9.97
C ARG A 111 -4.28 19.03 10.68
N THR A 112 -4.34 19.05 12.01
CA THR A 112 -4.26 17.85 12.86
C THR A 112 -5.64 17.49 13.41
N TYR A 113 -6.00 16.21 13.31
CA TYR A 113 -7.30 15.67 13.71
C TYR A 113 -7.12 14.56 14.75
N SER A 114 -7.97 14.56 15.78
CA SER A 114 -8.04 13.48 16.77
C SER A 114 -8.81 12.27 16.25
N LEU A 115 -8.43 11.07 16.71
CA LEU A 115 -9.09 9.80 16.41
C LEU A 115 -9.92 9.32 17.62
N PRO A 116 -11.14 8.80 17.41
CA PRO A 116 -11.83 8.72 16.12
C PRO A 116 -12.35 10.09 15.66
N LEU A 117 -12.16 10.40 14.38
CA LEU A 117 -12.77 11.58 13.77
C LEU A 117 -14.21 11.20 13.41
N ARG A 118 -15.14 11.58 14.29
CA ARG A 118 -16.57 11.27 14.15
C ARG A 118 -17.16 11.89 12.88
N ALA A 119 -18.27 11.31 12.44
CA ALA A 119 -19.09 11.93 11.40
C ALA A 119 -19.51 13.32 11.87
N GLY A 120 -19.20 14.33 11.06
CA GLY A 120 -19.66 15.68 11.34
C GLY A 120 -21.18 15.75 11.17
N SER A 121 -21.83 16.61 11.95
CA SER A 121 -23.24 16.96 11.75
C SER A 121 -23.47 17.83 10.50
N ARG A 122 -22.39 18.25 9.81
CA ARG A 122 -22.48 19.05 8.59
C ARG A 122 -23.34 18.31 7.58
N GLN A 123 -24.46 18.94 7.22
CA GLN A 123 -25.16 18.55 6.02
C GLN A 123 -24.19 18.66 4.84
N PRO A 124 -24.19 17.71 3.90
CA PRO A 124 -23.44 17.83 2.66
C PRO A 124 -23.80 19.17 2.02
N SER A 125 -22.84 20.09 1.95
CA SER A 125 -22.98 21.35 1.25
C SER A 125 -23.05 21.06 -0.24
N ASP A 126 -24.17 21.38 -0.88
CA ASP A 126 -24.46 21.22 -2.31
C ASP A 126 -24.18 19.81 -2.91
N SER A 127 -24.74 19.54 -4.08
CA SER A 127 -24.42 18.31 -4.81
C SER A 127 -22.93 18.31 -5.17
N PRO A 128 -22.13 17.28 -4.77
CA PRO A 128 -20.72 17.26 -5.11
C PRO A 128 -20.48 17.33 -6.61
N ALA A 129 -19.48 18.11 -7.04
CA ALA A 129 -19.13 18.22 -8.45
C ALA A 129 -18.89 16.82 -9.06
N LYS A 130 -19.48 16.59 -10.25
CA LYS A 130 -19.42 15.30 -10.96
C LYS A 130 -17.99 14.77 -11.15
N ALA A 131 -17.04 15.66 -11.47
CA ALA A 131 -15.63 15.33 -11.60
C ALA A 131 -15.05 14.74 -10.29
N ARG A 132 -15.36 15.35 -9.15
CA ARG A 132 -14.93 14.86 -7.83
C ARG A 132 -15.53 13.48 -7.53
N LEU A 133 -16.81 13.26 -7.84
CA LEU A 133 -17.44 11.94 -7.66
C LEU A 133 -16.79 10.88 -8.55
N ALA A 134 -16.44 11.21 -9.80
CA ALA A 134 -15.74 10.31 -10.70
C ALA A 134 -14.34 9.94 -10.18
N CYS A 135 -13.59 10.90 -9.66
CA CYS A 135 -12.30 10.65 -9.01
C CYS A 135 -12.45 9.75 -7.77
N LEU A 136 -13.39 10.05 -6.88
CA LEU A 136 -13.64 9.22 -5.69
C LEU A 136 -14.12 7.80 -6.04
N ALA A 137 -14.91 7.64 -7.10
CA ALA A 137 -15.33 6.33 -7.58
C ALA A 137 -14.14 5.52 -8.11
N GLY A 138 -13.25 6.14 -8.90
CA GLY A 138 -12.00 5.50 -9.32
C GLY A 138 -11.14 5.07 -8.13
N PHE A 139 -10.99 5.93 -7.12
CA PHE A 139 -10.24 5.58 -5.91
C PHE A 139 -10.88 4.43 -5.12
N PHE A 140 -12.20 4.47 -4.96
CA PHE A 140 -12.98 3.43 -4.31
C PHE A 140 -12.91 2.10 -5.08
N ASP A 141 -12.87 2.15 -6.40
CA ASP A 141 -12.70 0.97 -7.26
C ASP A 141 -11.34 0.30 -7.14
N GLY A 142 -10.31 1.02 -6.73
CA GLY A 142 -9.06 0.42 -6.27
C GLY A 142 -9.14 -0.04 -4.82
N ASN A 143 -9.14 0.90 -3.88
CA ASN A 143 -8.90 0.64 -2.45
C ASN A 143 -10.16 0.57 -1.58
N GLY A 144 -11.33 0.86 -2.14
CA GLY A 144 -12.61 0.75 -1.45
C GLY A 144 -13.14 -0.68 -1.33
N CYS A 145 -14.02 -0.89 -0.37
CA CYS A 145 -14.69 -2.15 -0.14
C CYS A 145 -16.14 -1.94 0.29
N VAL A 146 -17.06 -2.60 -0.41
CA VAL A 146 -18.45 -2.80 0.04
C VAL A 146 -18.49 -4.06 0.90
N SER A 147 -19.07 -3.95 2.08
CA SER A 147 -19.17 -5.03 3.06
C SER A 147 -20.48 -4.92 3.85
N TYR A 148 -20.73 -5.87 4.73
CA TYR A 148 -21.82 -5.85 5.70
C TYR A 148 -21.21 -6.17 7.06
N ALA A 149 -21.82 -5.65 8.13
CA ALA A 149 -21.48 -6.07 9.49
C ALA A 149 -22.59 -7.00 9.99
N THR A 150 -22.22 -8.08 10.69
CA THR A 150 -23.17 -9.10 11.17
C THR A 150 -24.25 -8.53 12.08
N ASN A 151 -23.95 -7.43 12.77
CA ASN A 151 -24.82 -6.81 13.76
C ASN A 151 -25.45 -5.51 13.25
N LEU A 152 -25.24 -5.15 11.98
CA LEU A 152 -25.85 -3.98 11.37
C LEU A 152 -26.92 -4.42 10.37
N THR A 153 -28.02 -3.69 10.35
CA THR A 153 -29.11 -3.91 9.39
C THR A 153 -28.75 -3.47 7.96
N GLY A 154 -27.62 -2.79 7.77
CA GLY A 154 -27.24 -2.16 6.49
C GLY A 154 -25.87 -2.56 5.93
N ALA A 155 -25.64 -2.17 4.68
CA ALA A 155 -24.33 -2.19 4.05
C ALA A 155 -23.35 -1.20 4.71
N MET A 156 -22.06 -1.46 4.51
CA MET A 156 -20.94 -0.65 4.97
C MET A 156 -19.94 -0.45 3.84
N LEU A 157 -19.61 0.81 3.55
CA LEU A 157 -18.54 1.17 2.63
C LEU A 157 -17.32 1.57 3.46
N THR A 158 -16.15 1.08 3.06
CA THR A 158 -14.89 1.37 3.72
C THR A 158 -13.80 1.67 2.72
N VAL A 159 -12.88 2.55 3.08
CA VAL A 159 -11.63 2.82 2.36
C VAL A 159 -10.53 2.90 3.40
N CYS A 160 -9.41 2.22 3.15
CA CYS A 160 -8.31 2.16 4.10
C CYS A 160 -7.05 2.72 3.45
N GLN A 161 -6.29 3.50 4.22
CA GLN A 161 -5.05 4.12 3.78
C GLN A 161 -4.03 4.17 4.90
N SER A 162 -2.76 4.21 4.52
CA SER A 162 -1.69 4.52 5.46
C SER A 162 -1.93 5.90 6.09
N TRP A 163 -1.57 6.06 7.36
CA TRP A 163 -1.86 7.29 8.11
C TRP A 163 -1.24 8.56 7.50
N ASP A 164 -0.16 8.40 6.74
CA ASP A 164 0.57 9.45 6.01
C ASP A 164 0.00 9.72 4.60
N GLN A 165 -1.17 9.16 4.29
CA GLN A 165 -1.96 9.42 3.07
C GLN A 165 -3.43 9.69 3.43
N ALA A 166 -3.65 10.45 4.51
CA ALA A 166 -4.97 10.67 5.07
C ALA A 166 -5.83 11.67 4.27
N GLU A 167 -5.23 12.45 3.36
CA GLU A 167 -5.88 13.49 2.57
C GLU A 167 -7.08 12.96 1.79
N VAL A 168 -6.92 11.82 1.14
CA VAL A 168 -8.02 11.20 0.38
C VAL A 168 -9.16 10.70 1.28
N LEU A 169 -8.86 10.27 2.51
CA LEU A 169 -9.89 9.91 3.49
C LEU A 169 -10.66 11.15 3.95
N MET A 170 -9.99 12.30 4.06
CA MET A 170 -10.65 13.58 4.33
C MET A 170 -11.57 14.00 3.18
N ILE A 171 -11.13 13.87 1.93
CA ILE A 171 -11.97 14.18 0.75
C ILE A 171 -13.21 13.27 0.74
N LEU A 172 -13.06 11.96 1.00
CA LEU A 172 -14.17 11.03 1.15
C LEU A 172 -15.12 11.45 2.28
N ARG A 173 -14.58 11.83 3.45
CA ARG A 173 -15.38 12.28 4.59
C ARG A 173 -16.16 13.56 4.29
N GLU A 174 -15.52 14.53 3.66
CA GLU A 174 -16.14 15.81 3.31
C GLU A 174 -17.21 15.65 2.23
N THR A 175 -17.00 14.74 1.27
CA THR A 175 -17.90 14.55 0.14
C THR A 175 -19.06 13.60 0.44
N LEU A 176 -18.80 12.52 1.18
CA LEU A 176 -19.74 11.41 1.38
C LEU A 176 -20.15 11.22 2.86
N GLY A 177 -19.63 12.08 3.76
CA GLY A 177 -19.83 11.96 5.20
C GLY A 177 -19.04 10.79 5.81
N GLY A 178 -19.49 10.32 6.98
CA GLY A 178 -18.87 9.18 7.65
C GLY A 178 -17.76 9.53 8.63
N SER A 179 -17.13 8.50 9.18
CA SER A 179 -16.10 8.62 10.23
C SER A 179 -14.75 8.14 9.74
N ILE A 180 -13.68 8.72 10.26
CA ILE A 180 -12.32 8.21 10.10
C ILE A 180 -11.85 7.64 11.43
N THR A 181 -11.47 6.38 11.43
CA THR A 181 -11.00 5.65 12.61
C THR A 181 -9.68 4.97 12.32
N ARG A 182 -8.97 4.56 13.37
CA ARG A 182 -7.82 3.68 13.21
C ARG A 182 -8.29 2.25 12.93
N ARG A 183 -7.82 1.66 11.84
CA ARG A 183 -8.09 0.26 11.49
C ARG A 183 -7.01 -0.68 12.01
N HIS A 184 -5.75 -0.36 11.75
CA HIS A 184 -4.62 -1.17 12.15
C HIS A 184 -3.61 -0.30 12.91
N ARG A 185 -3.09 -0.80 14.04
CA ARG A 185 -2.14 -0.04 14.88
C ARG A 185 -0.77 0.10 14.24
N GLY A 186 -0.41 -0.79 13.31
CA GLY A 186 0.93 -0.87 12.74
C GLY A 186 1.84 -1.76 13.59
N VAL A 187 2.70 -2.54 12.93
CA VAL A 187 3.73 -3.36 13.57
C VAL A 187 4.96 -3.41 12.65
N GLY A 188 6.14 -3.16 13.19
CA GLY A 188 7.41 -3.20 12.45
C GLY A 188 7.42 -2.31 11.22
N LEU A 189 7.64 -2.91 10.04
CA LEU A 189 7.66 -2.19 8.77
C LEU A 189 6.25 -1.80 8.27
N THR A 190 5.19 -2.35 8.85
CA THR A 190 3.80 -2.05 8.51
C THR A 190 3.32 -0.84 9.29
N LYS A 191 3.12 0.28 8.59
CA LYS A 191 2.62 1.54 9.17
C LYS A 191 1.20 1.38 9.75
N PRO A 192 0.79 2.24 10.70
CA PRO A 192 -0.60 2.38 11.11
C PRO A 192 -1.51 2.67 9.91
N GLU A 193 -2.72 2.14 9.93
CA GLU A 193 -3.70 2.31 8.87
C GLU A 193 -4.95 3.03 9.41
N LEU A 194 -5.39 4.05 8.69
CA LEU A 194 -6.65 4.75 8.89
C LEU A 194 -7.73 4.12 8.00
N GLN A 195 -8.98 4.22 8.45
CA GLN A 195 -10.15 3.77 7.71
C GLN A 195 -11.21 4.85 7.74
N TRP A 196 -11.60 5.30 6.55
CA TRP A 196 -12.88 5.95 6.33
C TRP A 196 -13.98 4.88 6.27
N ARG A 197 -15.11 5.13 6.93
CA ARG A 197 -16.27 4.24 6.90
C ARG A 197 -17.60 5.00 6.95
N VAL A 198 -18.59 4.47 6.24
CA VAL A 198 -20.01 4.84 6.32
C VAL A 198 -20.87 3.57 6.43
N CYS A 199 -21.96 3.66 7.18
CA CYS A 199 -22.88 2.53 7.44
C CYS A 199 -24.34 2.96 7.23
N GLY A 200 -25.25 2.00 7.03
CA GLY A 200 -26.69 2.23 7.02
C GLY A 200 -27.15 3.21 5.94
N GLY A 201 -28.04 4.14 6.28
CA GLY A 201 -28.54 5.14 5.32
C GLY A 201 -27.44 6.00 4.69
N SER A 202 -26.38 6.33 5.44
CA SER A 202 -25.22 7.06 4.90
C SER A 202 -24.43 6.23 3.88
N ALA A 203 -24.30 4.92 4.11
CA ALA A 203 -23.70 4.01 3.13
C ALA A 203 -24.54 3.91 1.85
N ARG A 204 -25.87 3.83 2.00
CA ARG A 204 -26.83 3.81 0.88
C ARG A 204 -26.67 5.06 0.01
N ARG A 205 -26.66 6.25 0.61
CA ARG A 205 -26.45 7.52 -0.10
C ARG A 205 -25.08 7.61 -0.76
N ALA A 206 -24.01 7.26 -0.05
CA ALA A 206 -22.66 7.27 -0.63
C ALA A 206 -22.56 6.30 -1.83
N ALA A 207 -23.16 5.11 -1.73
CA ALA A 207 -23.19 4.16 -2.82
C ALA A 207 -23.99 4.68 -4.03
N GLN A 208 -25.10 5.36 -3.79
CA GLN A 208 -25.91 5.98 -4.85
C GLN A 208 -25.14 7.05 -5.62
N LEU A 209 -24.30 7.84 -4.93
CA LEU A 209 -23.45 8.85 -5.56
C LEU A 209 -22.27 8.24 -6.33
N LEU A 210 -21.69 7.14 -5.84
CA LEU A 210 -20.50 6.52 -6.44
C LEU A 210 -20.83 5.56 -7.59
N ALA A 211 -21.96 4.83 -7.51
CA ALA A 211 -22.30 3.77 -8.47
C ALA A 211 -22.33 4.23 -9.94
N PRO A 212 -22.86 5.42 -10.29
CA PRO A 212 -22.87 5.88 -11.69
C PRO A 212 -21.48 6.11 -12.29
N HIS A 213 -20.46 6.27 -11.43
CA HIS A 213 -19.09 6.57 -11.84
C HIS A 213 -18.12 5.40 -11.64
N SER A 214 -18.56 4.35 -10.96
CA SER A 214 -17.77 3.15 -10.72
C SER A 214 -17.78 2.24 -11.96
N ILE A 215 -16.66 1.58 -12.22
CA ILE A 215 -16.46 0.58 -13.26
C ILE A 215 -16.27 -0.78 -12.59
N ALA A 216 -15.32 -0.90 -11.65
CA ALA A 216 -14.92 -2.17 -11.06
C ALA A 216 -15.87 -2.64 -9.95
N LYS A 217 -16.51 -1.72 -9.22
CA LYS A 217 -17.34 -2.04 -8.06
C LYS A 217 -18.80 -1.59 -8.20
N GLN A 218 -19.26 -1.29 -9.42
CA GLN A 218 -20.59 -0.73 -9.66
C GLN A 218 -21.70 -1.65 -9.15
N LYS A 219 -21.66 -2.95 -9.47
CA LYS A 219 -22.68 -3.92 -9.03
C LYS A 219 -22.75 -4.01 -7.51
N GLN A 220 -21.60 -4.02 -6.83
CA GLN A 220 -21.49 -4.04 -5.38
C GLN A 220 -22.07 -2.77 -4.75
N LEU A 221 -21.86 -1.61 -5.37
CA LEU A 221 -22.44 -0.34 -4.92
C LEU A 221 -23.96 -0.32 -5.13
N LEU A 222 -24.46 -0.79 -6.27
CA LEU A 222 -25.91 -0.91 -6.52
C LEU A 222 -26.60 -1.83 -5.50
N MET A 223 -25.96 -2.94 -5.13
CA MET A 223 -26.46 -3.79 -4.03
C MET A 223 -26.50 -3.05 -2.69
N ALA A 224 -25.51 -2.18 -2.41
CA ALA A 224 -25.52 -1.37 -1.19
C ALA A 224 -26.63 -0.30 -1.22
N VAL A 225 -27.01 0.21 -2.41
CA VAL A 225 -28.16 1.11 -2.58
C VAL A 225 -29.47 0.38 -2.29
N GLN A 226 -29.59 -0.87 -2.70
CA GLN A 226 -30.79 -1.70 -2.56
C GLN A 226 -30.72 -2.65 -1.36
N TRP A 227 -29.88 -2.36 -0.37
CA TRP A 227 -29.65 -3.29 0.73
C TRP A 227 -30.96 -3.61 1.47
N PRO A 228 -31.31 -4.88 1.68
CA PRO A 228 -32.64 -5.26 2.16
C PRO A 228 -32.80 -5.10 3.67
N GLU A 229 -34.04 -4.85 4.09
CA GLU A 229 -34.41 -4.66 5.50
C GLU A 229 -34.73 -5.99 6.22
N THR A 230 -35.05 -7.06 5.49
CA THR A 230 -35.35 -8.38 6.08
C THR A 230 -34.09 -9.24 6.23
N LYS A 231 -34.03 -10.07 7.28
CA LYS A 231 -32.85 -10.91 7.58
C LYS A 231 -32.54 -11.90 6.47
N SER A 232 -33.55 -12.62 5.97
CA SER A 232 -33.38 -13.63 4.90
C SER A 232 -32.84 -13.01 3.61
N ALA A 233 -33.40 -11.88 3.16
CA ALA A 233 -32.90 -11.19 1.96
C ALA A 233 -31.48 -10.64 2.16
N ARG A 234 -31.10 -10.21 3.37
CA ARG A 234 -29.71 -9.80 3.68
C ARG A 234 -28.72 -10.95 3.55
N GLU A 235 -29.12 -12.16 3.90
CA GLU A 235 -28.27 -13.36 3.76
C GLU A 235 -28.02 -13.65 2.27
N GLN A 236 -29.05 -13.56 1.43
CA GLN A 236 -28.92 -13.69 -0.02
C GLN A 236 -28.01 -12.59 -0.62
N SER A 237 -28.25 -11.32 -0.26
CA SER A 237 -27.41 -10.18 -0.70
C SER A 237 -25.96 -10.32 -0.25
N ARG A 238 -25.71 -10.92 0.93
CA ARG A 238 -24.36 -11.21 1.42
C ARG A 238 -23.65 -12.23 0.53
N ASP A 239 -24.35 -13.28 0.13
CA ASP A 239 -23.76 -14.34 -0.70
C ASP A 239 -23.53 -13.88 -2.14
N GLU A 240 -24.45 -13.09 -2.70
CA GLU A 240 -24.24 -12.44 -3.98
C GLU A 240 -23.06 -11.45 -3.93
N LEU A 241 -22.95 -10.61 -2.89
CA LEU A 241 -21.81 -9.69 -2.73
C LEU A 241 -20.48 -10.45 -2.62
N ARG A 242 -20.47 -11.62 -1.98
CA ARG A 242 -19.29 -12.51 -1.93
C ARG A 242 -18.97 -13.08 -3.31
N ALA A 243 -19.97 -13.48 -4.09
CA ALA A 243 -19.79 -13.96 -5.47
C ALA A 243 -19.18 -12.87 -6.36
N LEU A 244 -19.69 -11.63 -6.28
CA LEU A 244 -19.17 -10.49 -7.06
C LEU A 244 -17.69 -10.17 -6.80
N LYS A 245 -17.16 -10.49 -5.61
CA LYS A 245 -15.73 -10.32 -5.28
C LYS A 245 -14.84 -11.43 -5.84
N LYS A 246 -15.42 -12.59 -6.19
CA LYS A 246 -14.67 -13.73 -6.72
C LYS A 246 -14.38 -13.56 -8.20
N TYR A 247 -15.35 -13.09 -8.97
CA TYR A 247 -15.31 -12.97 -10.43
C TYR A 247 -15.12 -11.53 -10.90
N ASP A 248 -14.81 -11.35 -12.18
CA ASP A 248 -14.75 -10.03 -12.81
C ASP A 248 -16.18 -9.48 -12.94
N SER A 249 -16.56 -8.61 -12.02
CA SER A 249 -17.87 -7.97 -11.96
C SER A 249 -17.86 -6.54 -12.50
N ALA A 250 -16.74 -6.12 -13.10
CA ALA A 250 -16.63 -4.77 -13.65
C ALA A 250 -17.61 -4.57 -14.80
N THR A 251 -18.24 -3.41 -14.85
CA THR A 251 -19.19 -3.02 -15.89
C THR A 251 -18.47 -2.17 -16.93
N ALA A 252 -18.84 -2.32 -18.21
CA ALA A 252 -18.33 -1.44 -19.24
C ALA A 252 -18.90 -0.04 -19.02
N GLY A 253 -18.06 0.87 -18.54
CA GLY A 253 -18.43 2.26 -18.21
C GLY A 253 -17.65 3.28 -19.02
N ARG A 254 -18.19 4.51 -19.11
CA ARG A 254 -17.46 5.65 -19.66
C ARG A 254 -16.36 6.06 -18.67
N CYS A 255 -15.12 5.70 -18.97
CA CYS A 255 -13.97 6.18 -18.22
C CYS A 255 -13.69 7.67 -18.55
N SER A 256 -13.30 8.44 -17.54
CA SER A 256 -12.84 9.84 -17.66
C SER A 256 -11.44 10.00 -17.06
N TRP A 257 -10.84 11.18 -17.23
CA TRP A 257 -9.58 11.51 -16.58
C TRP A 257 -9.70 11.55 -15.06
N ASP A 258 -10.82 12.06 -14.52
CA ASP A 258 -11.06 12.09 -13.07
C ASP A 258 -11.09 10.68 -12.49
N TYR A 259 -11.86 9.76 -13.11
CA TYR A 259 -11.89 8.35 -12.72
C TYR A 259 -10.49 7.73 -12.81
N CYS A 260 -9.78 7.97 -13.92
CA CYS A 260 -8.44 7.45 -14.12
C CYS A 260 -7.46 7.95 -13.04
N ALA A 261 -7.50 9.22 -12.66
CA ALA A 261 -6.65 9.79 -11.62
C ALA A 261 -6.93 9.13 -10.26
N GLY A 262 -8.20 9.02 -9.86
CA GLY A 262 -8.58 8.34 -8.61
C GLY A 262 -8.19 6.86 -8.59
N PHE A 263 -8.42 6.14 -9.69
CA PHE A 263 -8.05 4.73 -9.80
C PHE A 263 -6.53 4.54 -9.78
N PHE A 264 -5.77 5.44 -10.42
CA PHE A 264 -4.31 5.42 -10.39
C PHE A 264 -3.75 5.77 -9.01
N ASP A 265 -4.39 6.67 -8.27
CA ASP A 265 -4.04 6.97 -6.89
C ASP A 265 -4.20 5.76 -5.96
N ALA A 266 -5.16 4.89 -6.23
CA ALA A 266 -5.33 3.64 -5.49
C ALA A 266 -4.34 2.55 -5.97
N GLU A 267 -4.31 2.26 -7.27
CA GLU A 267 -3.70 1.03 -7.82
C GLU A 267 -2.49 1.28 -8.75
N GLY A 268 -2.27 2.53 -9.11
CA GLY A 268 -1.19 2.95 -10.00
C GLY A 268 0.18 2.90 -9.35
N HIS A 269 1.22 2.83 -10.18
CA HIS A 269 2.62 2.92 -9.78
C HIS A 269 3.41 3.69 -10.84
N ILE A 270 4.18 4.68 -10.39
CA ILE A 270 5.15 5.43 -11.20
C ILE A 270 6.54 4.85 -10.96
N GLU A 271 7.22 4.41 -12.01
CA GLU A 271 8.59 3.89 -11.92
C GLU A 271 9.51 4.53 -12.97
N GLN A 272 10.79 4.69 -12.59
CA GLN A 272 11.88 5.08 -13.48
C GLN A 272 12.82 3.86 -13.59
N PRO A 273 12.64 3.01 -14.62
CA PRO A 273 13.42 1.78 -14.72
C PRO A 273 14.83 2.07 -15.25
N GLY A 274 15.81 2.16 -14.34
CA GLY A 274 17.23 2.10 -14.69
C GLY A 274 17.97 3.44 -14.65
N ALA A 275 19.10 3.53 -15.35
CA ALA A 275 19.93 4.75 -15.38
C ALA A 275 19.53 5.72 -16.51
N VAL A 276 18.82 5.24 -17.53
CA VAL A 276 18.36 6.05 -18.66
C VAL A 276 17.04 6.74 -18.28
N ALA A 277 16.85 7.98 -18.71
CA ALA A 277 15.60 8.70 -18.54
C ALA A 277 14.44 8.00 -19.27
N CYS A 278 13.74 7.15 -18.53
CA CYS A 278 12.58 6.39 -18.97
C CYS A 278 11.57 6.42 -17.84
N LEU A 279 10.29 6.59 -18.16
CA LEU A 279 9.19 6.39 -17.22
C LEU A 279 8.40 5.17 -17.65
N ARG A 280 7.87 4.46 -16.66
CA ARG A 280 6.82 3.48 -16.85
C ARG A 280 5.72 3.72 -15.82
N LEU A 281 4.48 3.69 -16.28
CA LEU A 281 3.30 3.72 -15.44
C LEU A 281 2.68 2.31 -15.44
N ARG A 282 2.29 1.82 -14.28
CA ARG A 282 1.73 0.47 -14.12
C ARG A 282 0.46 0.53 -13.30
N ILE A 283 -0.52 -0.25 -13.70
CA ILE A 283 -1.74 -0.49 -12.92
C ILE A 283 -1.95 -2.00 -12.85
N VAL A 284 -2.06 -2.55 -11.64
CA VAL A 284 -2.21 -3.98 -11.43
C VAL A 284 -3.60 -4.27 -10.88
N GLN A 285 -4.29 -5.25 -11.45
CA GLN A 285 -5.63 -5.65 -11.01
C GLN A 285 -5.81 -7.16 -11.05
N LYS A 286 -6.70 -7.66 -10.19
CA LYS A 286 -7.12 -9.08 -10.22
C LYS A 286 -7.98 -9.37 -11.46
N HIS A 287 -8.77 -8.39 -11.87
CA HIS A 287 -9.80 -8.49 -12.89
C HIS A 287 -9.43 -7.61 -14.10
N PRO A 288 -9.34 -8.16 -15.33
CA PRO A 288 -8.83 -7.43 -16.48
C PRO A 288 -9.80 -6.39 -17.05
N GLN A 289 -11.11 -6.52 -16.82
CA GLN A 289 -12.10 -5.70 -17.52
C GLN A 289 -11.96 -4.19 -17.24
N VAL A 290 -11.66 -3.80 -16.00
CA VAL A 290 -11.36 -2.39 -15.68
C VAL A 290 -10.10 -1.90 -16.40
N LEU A 291 -9.07 -2.74 -16.55
CA LEU A 291 -7.86 -2.38 -17.29
C LEU A 291 -8.14 -2.24 -18.79
N ASN A 292 -9.03 -3.06 -19.36
CA ASN A 292 -9.48 -2.91 -20.74
C ASN A 292 -10.22 -1.58 -20.93
N CYS A 293 -11.09 -1.20 -20.00
CA CYS A 293 -11.78 0.10 -20.05
C CYS A 293 -10.79 1.27 -20.01
N LEU A 294 -9.79 1.22 -19.12
CA LEU A 294 -8.72 2.22 -19.05
C LEU A 294 -7.89 2.27 -20.33
N ARG A 295 -7.50 1.11 -20.89
CA ARG A 295 -6.74 1.04 -22.15
C ARG A 295 -7.51 1.67 -23.30
N SER A 296 -8.78 1.31 -23.49
CA SER A 296 -9.63 1.88 -24.54
C SER A 296 -9.85 3.38 -24.36
N PHE A 297 -9.89 3.87 -23.11
CA PHE A 297 -9.92 5.30 -22.83
C PHE A 297 -8.61 5.99 -23.24
N LEU A 298 -7.46 5.49 -22.83
CA LEU A 298 -6.14 6.07 -23.14
C LEU A 298 -5.83 6.07 -24.65
N SER A 299 -6.23 5.01 -25.36
CA SER A 299 -6.10 4.92 -26.81
C SER A 299 -6.91 6.02 -27.51
N ARG A 300 -8.18 6.21 -27.12
CA ARG A 300 -9.05 7.25 -27.71
C ARG A 300 -8.64 8.67 -27.32
N SER A 301 -8.22 8.90 -26.07
CA SER A 301 -7.97 10.26 -25.56
C SER A 301 -6.58 10.79 -25.89
N LEU A 302 -5.56 9.93 -25.95
CA LEU A 302 -4.16 10.36 -26.17
C LEU A 302 -3.46 9.66 -27.32
N GLY A 303 -4.10 8.68 -27.97
CA GLY A 303 -3.43 7.80 -28.94
C GLY A 303 -2.43 6.84 -28.28
N ILE A 304 -2.56 6.60 -26.97
CA ILE A 304 -1.61 5.74 -26.24
C ILE A 304 -2.14 4.30 -26.24
N ASP A 305 -1.42 3.40 -26.92
CA ASP A 305 -1.66 1.96 -26.80
C ASP A 305 -0.94 1.39 -25.57
N ALA A 306 -1.71 1.18 -24.49
CA ALA A 306 -1.18 0.61 -23.26
C ALA A 306 -1.07 -0.92 -23.37
N THR A 307 0.09 -1.46 -23.01
CA THR A 307 0.31 -2.91 -23.05
C THR A 307 -0.40 -3.59 -21.88
N LEU A 308 -1.30 -4.54 -22.18
CA LEU A 308 -1.92 -5.40 -21.17
C LEU A 308 -1.20 -6.74 -21.11
N GLY A 309 -0.86 -7.20 -19.91
CA GLY A 309 -0.19 -8.47 -19.70
C GLY A 309 -0.57 -9.14 -18.39
N LYS A 310 -0.09 -10.37 -18.20
CA LYS A 310 -0.37 -11.19 -17.02
C LYS A 310 0.95 -11.55 -16.31
N PRO A 311 1.52 -10.65 -15.49
CA PRO A 311 2.81 -10.88 -14.85
C PRO A 311 2.78 -12.03 -13.84
N ARG A 312 1.60 -12.45 -13.37
CA ARG A 312 1.38 -13.56 -12.43
C ARG A 312 0.06 -14.27 -12.73
N ALA A 313 -0.07 -15.54 -12.32
CA ALA A 313 -1.25 -16.37 -12.60
C ALA A 313 -2.60 -15.74 -12.20
N SER A 314 -2.63 -14.88 -11.17
CA SER A 314 -3.85 -14.28 -10.62
C SER A 314 -3.95 -12.76 -10.77
N LYS A 315 -3.06 -12.11 -11.52
CA LYS A 315 -3.05 -10.65 -11.68
C LYS A 315 -2.76 -10.24 -13.11
N TYR A 316 -3.52 -9.27 -13.58
CA TYR A 316 -3.33 -8.55 -14.83
C TYR A 316 -2.65 -7.22 -14.55
N GLU A 317 -1.98 -6.71 -15.56
CA GLU A 317 -1.22 -5.48 -15.49
C GLU A 317 -1.33 -4.71 -16.78
N MET A 318 -1.71 -3.44 -16.69
CA MET A 318 -1.60 -2.47 -17.77
C MET A 318 -0.32 -1.67 -17.57
N ARG A 319 0.49 -1.55 -18.63
CA ARG A 319 1.74 -0.78 -18.64
C ARG A 319 1.70 0.30 -19.71
N ILE A 320 2.05 1.51 -19.34
CA ILE A 320 2.41 2.57 -20.28
C ILE A 320 3.91 2.78 -20.18
N SER A 321 4.61 2.73 -21.32
CA SER A 321 6.04 3.01 -21.41
C SER A 321 6.29 4.17 -22.37
N GLY A 322 7.45 4.81 -22.23
CA GLY A 322 7.84 5.95 -23.05
C GLY A 322 7.69 7.25 -22.29
N LEU A 323 8.76 8.06 -22.27
CA LEU A 323 8.86 9.25 -21.44
C LEU A 323 7.73 10.25 -21.74
N SER A 324 7.51 10.56 -23.01
CA SER A 324 6.49 11.54 -23.44
C SER A 324 5.06 11.07 -23.13
N HIS A 325 4.73 9.81 -23.39
CA HIS A 325 3.41 9.24 -23.08
C HIS A 325 3.12 9.25 -21.58
N CYS A 326 4.10 8.83 -20.77
CA CYS A 326 3.95 8.84 -19.31
C CYS A 326 3.77 10.27 -18.78
N LYS A 327 4.56 11.24 -19.26
CA LYS A 327 4.43 12.65 -18.83
C LYS A 327 3.08 13.24 -19.21
N ARG A 328 2.59 13.02 -20.44
CA ARG A 328 1.25 13.48 -20.86
C ARG A 328 0.15 12.91 -19.95
N MET A 329 0.19 11.60 -19.68
CA MET A 329 -0.79 10.97 -18.79
C MET A 329 -0.72 11.53 -17.36
N LEU A 330 0.49 11.70 -16.81
CA LEU A 330 0.69 12.28 -15.47
C LEU A 330 0.20 13.74 -15.40
N GLN A 331 0.45 14.53 -16.45
CA GLN A 331 -0.01 15.91 -16.56
C GLN A 331 -1.55 15.99 -16.51
N HIS A 332 -2.25 15.15 -17.28
CA HIS A 332 -3.71 15.08 -17.22
C HIS A 332 -4.21 14.67 -15.84
N MET A 333 -3.63 13.64 -15.23
CA MET A 333 -4.06 13.18 -13.90
C MET A 333 -3.80 14.24 -12.81
N LEU A 334 -2.67 14.95 -12.86
CA LEU A 334 -2.39 16.07 -11.96
C LEU A 334 -3.42 17.19 -12.13
N ALA A 335 -3.75 17.56 -13.37
CA ALA A 335 -4.75 18.59 -13.66
C ALA A 335 -6.16 18.21 -13.19
N THR A 336 -6.49 16.92 -13.16
CA THR A 336 -7.79 16.42 -12.65
C THR A 336 -7.79 16.05 -11.17
N GLY A 337 -6.73 16.36 -10.43
CA GLY A 337 -6.69 16.19 -8.97
C GLY A 337 -6.19 14.83 -8.50
N LEU A 338 -5.11 14.30 -9.09
CA LEU A 338 -4.29 13.26 -8.46
C LEU A 338 -3.82 13.75 -7.08
N VAL A 339 -4.05 12.97 -6.02
CA VAL A 339 -3.81 13.32 -4.62
C VAL A 339 -2.68 12.48 -4.03
N CYS A 340 -2.89 11.18 -3.85
CA CYS A 340 -1.96 10.31 -3.12
C CYS A 340 -0.61 10.18 -3.82
N LYS A 341 -0.60 10.25 -5.15
CA LYS A 341 0.60 10.13 -5.98
C LYS A 341 1.02 11.44 -6.64
N ALA A 342 0.42 12.57 -6.26
CA ALA A 342 0.73 13.89 -6.80
C ALA A 342 2.24 14.18 -6.73
N LYS A 343 2.84 13.98 -5.55
CA LYS A 343 4.27 14.27 -5.36
C LYS A 343 5.18 13.40 -6.22
N GLN A 344 4.83 12.13 -6.40
CA GLN A 344 5.56 11.21 -7.26
C GLN A 344 5.43 11.63 -8.73
N ALA A 345 4.24 12.04 -9.15
CA ALA A 345 3.98 12.54 -10.49
C ALA A 345 4.78 13.82 -10.79
N GLU A 346 4.78 14.81 -9.90
CA GLU A 346 5.60 16.03 -10.02
C GLU A 346 7.09 15.72 -10.21
N ILE A 347 7.63 14.83 -9.38
CA ILE A 347 9.04 14.41 -9.46
C ILE A 347 9.32 13.72 -10.81
N ALA A 348 8.41 12.87 -11.27
CA ALA A 348 8.53 12.19 -12.56
C ALA A 348 8.40 13.16 -13.76
N MET A 349 7.56 14.20 -13.64
CA MET A 349 7.44 15.25 -14.67
C MET A 349 8.77 15.99 -14.89
N GLY A 350 9.56 16.17 -13.83
CA GLY A 350 10.91 16.74 -13.89
C GLY A 350 11.99 15.82 -14.47
N LEU A 351 11.69 14.57 -14.87
CA LEU A 351 12.70 13.63 -15.34
C LEU A 351 13.37 14.10 -16.65
N THR A 352 14.69 14.18 -16.63
CA THR A 352 15.60 14.42 -17.75
C THR A 352 16.71 13.36 -17.77
N LYS A 353 17.52 13.35 -18.84
CA LYS A 353 18.69 12.45 -18.93
C LYS A 353 19.70 12.71 -17.81
N GLN A 354 19.89 13.98 -17.43
CA GLN A 354 20.87 14.43 -16.46
C GLN A 354 20.49 14.08 -15.02
N ASN A 355 19.19 14.12 -14.67
CA ASN A 355 18.72 13.91 -13.30
C ASN A 355 18.11 12.52 -13.04
N ALA A 356 18.19 11.58 -14.00
CA ALA A 356 17.49 10.30 -13.92
C ALA A 356 17.78 9.50 -12.64
N ALA A 357 19.04 9.46 -12.20
CA ALA A 357 19.43 8.78 -10.98
C ALA A 357 18.86 9.45 -9.71
N GLN A 358 18.79 10.77 -9.68
CA GLN A 358 18.23 11.55 -8.58
C GLN A 358 16.71 11.36 -8.50
N VAL A 359 16.02 11.45 -9.64
CA VAL A 359 14.57 11.20 -9.74
C VAL A 359 14.22 9.80 -9.28
N ASN A 360 14.99 8.78 -9.68
CA ASN A 360 14.81 7.41 -9.22
C ASN A 360 14.92 7.30 -7.69
N ALA A 361 15.97 7.88 -7.11
CA ALA A 361 16.18 7.87 -5.67
C ALA A 361 15.02 8.54 -4.93
N ARG A 362 14.56 9.69 -5.42
CA ARG A 362 13.41 10.42 -4.85
C ARG A 362 12.11 9.62 -4.96
N LEU A 363 11.83 9.00 -6.10
CA LEU A 363 10.65 8.13 -6.27
C LEU A 363 10.73 6.90 -5.35
N ALA A 364 11.91 6.32 -5.18
CA ALA A 364 12.12 5.18 -4.30
C ALA A 364 11.85 5.52 -2.82
N CYS A 365 12.19 6.74 -2.37
CA CYS A 365 11.85 7.22 -1.02
C CYS A 365 10.34 7.40 -0.80
N LEU A 366 9.56 7.60 -1.86
CA LEU A 366 8.09 7.75 -1.78
C LEU A 366 7.35 6.42 -1.96
N ASN A 367 8.02 5.38 -2.44
CA ASN A 367 7.49 4.03 -2.43
C ASN A 367 7.62 3.52 -0.99
N GLY A 368 6.50 3.38 -0.28
CA GLY A 368 6.49 2.99 1.13
C GLY A 368 7.30 1.70 1.43
N ASN A 369 7.34 1.30 2.70
CA ASN A 369 8.27 0.30 3.25
C ASN A 369 8.33 -1.10 2.61
N ARG A 370 7.58 -1.39 1.54
CA ARG A 370 7.63 -2.65 0.78
C ARG A 370 9.02 -2.95 0.22
N GLN A 371 9.82 -1.94 -0.12
CA GLN A 371 11.19 -2.11 -0.63
C GLN A 371 12.27 -1.84 0.44
N PHE A 372 11.88 -1.77 1.71
CA PHE A 372 12.79 -1.47 2.81
C PHE A 372 13.96 -2.48 2.84
N GLY A 373 15.19 -1.97 2.81
CA GLY A 373 16.40 -2.80 2.79
C GLY A 373 16.65 -3.57 1.48
N MET A 374 15.84 -3.38 0.44
CA MET A 374 16.02 -4.03 -0.87
C MET A 374 16.57 -3.09 -1.94
N SER A 375 16.43 -1.78 -1.76
CA SER A 375 16.88 -0.78 -2.73
C SER A 375 18.41 -0.68 -2.77
N ARG A 376 19.00 -0.78 -3.97
CA ARG A 376 20.43 -0.54 -4.20
C ARG A 376 20.72 0.96 -4.24
N ASP A 377 21.72 1.39 -3.48
CA ASP A 377 22.29 2.74 -3.54
C ASP A 377 23.07 2.93 -4.85
N ALA A 378 23.60 4.14 -5.05
CA ALA A 378 24.44 4.44 -6.21
C ALA A 378 25.61 3.46 -6.34
N ALA A 379 26.31 3.18 -5.23
CA ALA A 379 27.43 2.24 -5.21
C ALA A 379 27.00 0.80 -5.56
N GLY A 380 25.87 0.33 -5.04
CA GLY A 380 25.32 -1.00 -5.34
C GLY A 380 24.81 -1.14 -6.78
N ARG A 381 24.29 -0.06 -7.36
CA ARG A 381 23.96 -0.03 -8.79
C ARG A 381 25.20 -0.12 -9.66
N GLU A 382 26.27 0.60 -9.29
CA GLU A 382 27.54 0.54 -10.01
C GLU A 382 28.21 -0.84 -9.91
N ARG A 383 28.23 -1.45 -8.71
CA ARG A 383 28.67 -2.85 -8.54
C ARG A 383 27.88 -3.81 -9.42
N ALA A 384 26.56 -3.67 -9.46
CA ALA A 384 25.71 -4.49 -10.33
C ALA A 384 26.03 -4.29 -11.82
N ARG A 385 26.33 -3.06 -12.25
CA ARG A 385 26.79 -2.76 -13.62
C ARG A 385 28.10 -3.47 -13.93
N ARG A 386 29.11 -3.38 -13.05
CA ARG A 386 30.40 -4.06 -13.20
C ARG A 386 30.24 -5.59 -13.31
N ILE A 387 29.42 -6.18 -12.44
CA ILE A 387 29.07 -7.61 -12.50
C ILE A 387 28.50 -7.97 -13.88
N ASN A 388 27.54 -7.19 -14.37
CA ASN A 388 26.91 -7.44 -15.66
C ASN A 388 27.89 -7.30 -16.84
N VAL A 389 28.79 -6.31 -16.80
CA VAL A 389 29.84 -6.13 -17.82
C VAL A 389 30.78 -7.33 -17.85
N ALA A 390 31.30 -7.74 -16.69
CA ALA A 390 32.19 -8.90 -16.58
C ALA A 390 31.50 -10.20 -17.05
N GLN A 391 30.21 -10.38 -16.75
CA GLN A 391 29.43 -11.51 -17.27
C GLN A 391 29.31 -11.49 -18.80
N LYS A 392 29.06 -10.32 -19.41
CA LYS A 392 29.02 -10.17 -20.87
C LYS A 392 30.38 -10.46 -21.51
N GLN A 393 31.46 -10.03 -20.88
CA GLN A 393 32.83 -10.33 -21.32
C GLN A 393 33.11 -11.83 -21.28
N ALA A 394 32.82 -12.52 -20.17
CA ALA A 394 32.96 -13.97 -20.05
C ALA A 394 32.17 -14.71 -21.16
N ALA A 395 30.93 -14.30 -21.40
CA ALA A 395 30.09 -14.89 -22.45
C ALA A 395 30.61 -14.63 -23.87
N SER A 396 31.29 -13.50 -24.10
CA SER A 396 31.94 -13.17 -25.38
C SER A 396 33.21 -14.02 -25.58
N LEU A 397 34.06 -14.13 -24.56
CA LEU A 397 35.28 -14.95 -24.58
C LEU A 397 34.96 -16.42 -24.83
N LYS A 398 33.91 -16.94 -24.18
CA LYS A 398 33.42 -18.30 -24.41
C LYS A 398 33.00 -18.52 -25.87
N ARG A 399 32.30 -17.56 -26.49
CA ARG A 399 31.92 -17.60 -27.91
C ARG A 399 33.13 -17.60 -28.85
N ARG A 400 34.23 -16.97 -28.45
CA ARG A 400 35.51 -16.93 -29.18
C ARG A 400 36.43 -18.12 -28.88
N ARG A 401 35.93 -19.16 -28.19
CA ARG A 401 36.70 -20.35 -27.77
C ARG A 401 37.90 -20.05 -26.86
N ARG A 402 37.95 -18.87 -26.23
CA ARG A 402 38.97 -18.49 -25.24
C ARG A 402 38.53 -18.93 -23.84
N LEU A 403 38.61 -20.24 -23.59
CA LEU A 403 37.99 -20.86 -22.41
C LEU A 403 38.63 -20.42 -21.09
N LYS A 404 39.97 -20.41 -21.01
CA LYS A 404 40.71 -19.99 -19.81
C LYS A 404 40.36 -18.55 -19.39
N ASP A 405 40.40 -17.61 -20.34
CA ASP A 405 40.04 -16.21 -20.06
C ASP A 405 38.58 -16.05 -19.63
N ALA A 406 37.68 -16.87 -20.19
CA ALA A 406 36.28 -16.87 -19.79
C ALA A 406 36.10 -17.39 -18.36
N GLU A 407 36.86 -18.41 -17.97
CA GLU A 407 36.89 -18.96 -16.61
C GLU A 407 37.43 -17.92 -15.60
N ASP A 408 38.55 -17.27 -15.91
CA ASP A 408 39.10 -16.19 -15.08
C ASP A 408 38.09 -15.06 -14.87
N LYS A 409 37.37 -14.67 -15.94
CA LYS A 409 36.28 -13.68 -15.84
C LYS A 409 35.10 -14.18 -15.01
N LEU A 410 34.78 -15.46 -15.05
CA LEU A 410 33.73 -16.04 -14.18
C LEU A 410 34.16 -16.04 -12.71
N HIS A 411 35.43 -16.31 -12.40
CA HIS A 411 35.98 -16.16 -11.06
C HIS A 411 35.89 -14.70 -10.58
N GLU A 412 36.23 -13.73 -11.43
CA GLU A 412 36.05 -12.30 -11.13
C GLU A 412 34.58 -11.97 -10.80
N VAL A 413 33.63 -12.44 -11.63
CA VAL A 413 32.19 -12.27 -11.40
C VAL A 413 31.75 -12.87 -10.08
N ALA A 414 32.24 -14.07 -9.73
CA ALA A 414 31.92 -14.72 -8.46
C ALA A 414 32.39 -13.90 -7.27
N ARG A 415 33.63 -13.39 -7.32
CA ARG A 415 34.20 -12.49 -6.30
C ARG A 415 33.38 -11.21 -6.14
N LEU A 416 33.06 -10.54 -7.26
CA LEU A 416 32.25 -9.30 -7.25
C LEU A 416 30.84 -9.54 -6.68
N LYS A 417 30.20 -10.66 -7.03
CA LYS A 417 28.89 -11.04 -6.47
C LYS A 417 28.95 -11.33 -4.98
N SER A 418 30.00 -12.01 -4.51
CA SER A 418 30.20 -12.27 -3.08
C SER A 418 30.33 -10.96 -2.29
N MET A 419 31.18 -10.05 -2.77
CA MET A 419 31.37 -8.73 -2.17
C MET A 419 30.08 -7.88 -2.19
N ASP A 420 29.35 -7.84 -3.31
CA ASP A 420 28.08 -7.12 -3.39
C ASP A 420 27.03 -7.68 -2.42
N ARG A 421 26.95 -9.01 -2.26
CA ARG A 421 26.07 -9.65 -1.27
C ARG A 421 26.44 -9.24 0.16
N LEU A 422 27.73 -9.22 0.51
CA LEU A 422 28.20 -8.79 1.82
C LEU A 422 27.84 -7.34 2.12
N LEU A 423 28.15 -6.43 1.20
CA LEU A 423 27.86 -5.00 1.36
C LEU A 423 26.36 -4.73 1.45
N ASN A 424 25.54 -5.38 0.61
CA ASN A 424 24.09 -5.26 0.68
C ASN A 424 23.53 -5.82 2.00
N ALA A 425 24.09 -6.92 2.51
CA ALA A 425 23.68 -7.47 3.79
C ALA A 425 24.02 -6.52 4.96
N ARG A 426 25.20 -5.89 4.96
CA ARG A 426 25.60 -4.88 5.98
C ARG A 426 24.71 -3.66 5.91
N ARG A 427 24.48 -3.12 4.72
CA ARG A 427 23.61 -1.96 4.56
C ARG A 427 22.19 -2.23 5.02
N LYS A 428 21.64 -3.41 4.68
CA LYS A 428 20.33 -3.82 5.18
C LYS A 428 20.32 -3.92 6.71
N ASN A 429 21.38 -4.44 7.32
CA ASN A 429 21.52 -4.49 8.78
C ASN A 429 21.42 -3.10 9.41
N GLN A 430 22.23 -2.17 8.91
CA GLN A 430 22.26 -0.79 9.37
C GLN A 430 20.88 -0.13 9.23
N GLN A 431 20.25 -0.24 8.07
CA GLN A 431 18.91 0.33 7.84
C GLN A 431 17.87 -0.24 8.81
N LEU A 432 17.88 -1.55 9.05
CA LEU A 432 16.94 -2.16 10.00
C LEU A 432 17.16 -1.67 11.44
N ILE A 433 18.42 -1.47 11.85
CA ILE A 433 18.76 -0.93 13.18
C ILE A 433 18.32 0.52 13.31
N GLU A 434 18.63 1.36 12.32
CA GLU A 434 18.18 2.75 12.28
C GLU A 434 16.66 2.85 12.36
N TYR A 435 15.95 1.96 11.66
CA TYR A 435 14.50 1.92 11.70
C TYR A 435 13.93 1.45 13.04
N ILE A 436 14.53 0.43 13.69
CA ILE A 436 14.16 0.05 15.06
C ILE A 436 14.36 1.23 16.02
N ARG A 437 15.52 1.88 15.97
CA ARG A 437 15.82 3.03 16.83
C ARG A 437 14.79 4.13 16.65
N LYS A 438 14.41 4.41 15.39
CA LYS A 438 13.35 5.38 15.08
C LYS A 438 11.99 4.97 15.63
N LEU A 439 11.61 3.69 15.53
CA LEU A 439 10.35 3.22 16.13
C LEU A 439 10.36 3.34 17.66
N GLN A 440 11.49 3.06 18.30
CA GLN A 440 11.64 3.22 19.75
C GLN A 440 11.59 4.68 20.17
N SER A 441 12.30 5.56 19.46
CA SER A 441 12.23 7.00 19.77
C SER A 441 10.81 7.56 19.61
N LEU A 442 10.02 7.04 18.66
CA LEU A 442 8.60 7.38 18.52
C LEU A 442 7.72 6.83 19.66
N LEU A 443 8.11 5.71 20.28
CA LEU A 443 7.43 5.17 21.46
C LEU A 443 7.77 5.99 22.71
N ASP A 444 9.02 6.40 22.84
CA ASP A 444 9.52 7.12 24.02
C ASP A 444 9.09 8.58 24.06
N SER A 445 9.01 9.23 22.89
CA SER A 445 8.69 10.67 22.81
C SER A 445 7.25 11.03 23.12
N SER A 446 6.35 10.04 23.33
CA SER A 446 4.89 10.20 23.26
C SER A 446 4.46 10.84 21.92
N TRP A 447 3.52 10.25 21.20
CA TRP A 447 3.12 10.72 19.86
C TRP A 447 2.33 12.04 19.91
N ASN A 448 2.90 13.10 20.48
CA ASN A 448 2.28 14.40 20.69
C ASN A 448 2.81 15.48 19.73
N GLY A 449 3.90 15.22 19.00
CA GLY A 449 4.50 16.15 18.04
C GLY A 449 3.96 16.02 16.59
N SER A 450 3.98 17.13 15.85
CA SER A 450 3.79 17.18 14.40
C SER A 450 4.90 16.40 13.70
N LEU A 451 4.54 15.43 12.85
CA LEU A 451 5.50 14.53 12.23
C LEU A 451 6.32 15.25 11.15
N ALA A 452 7.65 15.04 11.17
CA ALA A 452 8.50 15.43 10.06
C ALA A 452 8.08 14.66 8.79
N PRO A 453 7.88 15.33 7.64
CA PRO A 453 7.59 14.66 6.38
C PRO A 453 8.69 13.65 6.00
N GLY A 454 8.32 12.42 5.62
CA GLY A 454 9.25 11.45 5.01
C GLY A 454 9.62 10.20 5.83
N MET A 455 8.67 9.63 6.60
CA MET A 455 8.83 8.28 7.18
C MET A 455 8.69 7.15 6.18
#